data_AF-A0A9W5AZJ4-F1
#
_entry.id   AF-A0A9W5AZJ4-F1
#
_cell.length_a   1.000
_cell.length_b   1.000
_cell.length_c   1.000
_cell.angle_alpha   90.00
_cell.angle_beta   90.00
_cell.angle_gamma   90.00
#
_symmetry.space_group_name_H-M   'P 1'
#
loop_
_entity.id
_entity.type
_entity.pdbx_description
1 polymer ?
#
loop_
_entity_poly.entity_id
_entity_poly.type
_entity_poly.pdbx_seq_one_letter_code
_entity_poly.pdbx_strand_id
1 'polypeptide(L)' 'MSDITESEWRLIRQVFGDLAYEEPHNHVDMLAAARLAALRENKEAKIAAAMVVLDRVPDVPSDAGDELK' A
#
# COMPACT_ATOMS: atom_id res chain seq x y z
N MET A 1 -19.03 8.79 -21.11
CA MET A 1 -17.96 8.00 -20.46
C MET A 1 -17.12 8.98 -19.68
N SER A 2 -16.80 8.68 -18.42
CA SER A 2 -15.96 9.53 -17.57
C SER A 2 -14.57 9.70 -18.20
N ASP A 3 -13.95 10.87 -18.07
CA ASP A 3 -12.63 11.22 -18.65
C ASP A 3 -11.45 10.49 -18.00
N ILE A 4 -11.68 9.30 -17.43
CA ILE A 4 -10.67 8.50 -16.75
C ILE A 4 -9.85 7.67 -17.75
N THR A 5 -8.57 7.49 -17.44
CA THR A 5 -7.66 6.63 -18.20
C THR A 5 -7.96 5.15 -17.97
N GLU A 6 -7.50 4.27 -18.86
CA GLU A 6 -7.63 2.81 -18.70
C GLU A 6 -6.98 2.30 -17.39
N SER A 7 -5.87 2.90 -16.98
CA SER A 7 -5.21 2.61 -15.71
C SER A 7 -6.07 2.97 -14.50
N GLU A 8 -6.75 4.11 -14.54
CA GLU A 8 -7.68 4.55 -13.49
C GLU A 8 -8.93 3.68 -13.47
N TRP A 9 -9.45 3.34 -14.64
CA TRP A 9 -10.57 2.42 -14.78
C TRP A 9 -10.27 1.05 -14.18
N ARG A 10 -9.08 0.51 -14.45
CA ARG A 10 -8.64 -0.76 -13.86
C ARG A 10 -8.55 -0.69 -12.34
N LEU A 11 -8.01 0.41 -11.81
CA LEU A 11 -7.91 0.62 -10.36
C LEU A 11 -9.29 0.70 -9.69
N ILE A 12 -10.21 1.46 -10.28
CA ILE A 12 -11.59 1.55 -9.77
C ILE A 12 -12.28 0.18 -9.83
N ARG A 13 -12.16 -0.56 -10.95
CA ARG A 13 -12.73 -1.92 -11.07
C ARG A 13 -12.16 -2.91 -10.06
N GLN A 14 -10.86 -2.82 -9.77
CA GLN A 14 -10.22 -3.70 -8.79
C GLN A 14 -10.80 -3.49 -7.38
N VAL A 15 -11.16 -2.26 -7.02
CA VAL A 15 -11.67 -1.91 -5.68
C VAL A 15 -13.18 -2.05 -5.57
N PHE A 16 -13.94 -1.65 -6.59
CA PHE A 16 -15.40 -1.55 -6.53
C PHE A 16 -16.16 -2.60 -7.36
N GLY A 17 -15.46 -3.37 -8.21
CA GLY A 17 -16.07 -4.45 -8.99
C GLY A 17 -17.24 -3.96 -9.85
N ASP A 18 -18.39 -4.61 -9.71
CA ASP A 18 -19.61 -4.34 -10.50
C ASP A 18 -20.16 -2.94 -10.27
N LEU A 19 -20.00 -2.38 -9.07
CA LEU A 19 -20.45 -1.02 -8.75
C LEU A 19 -19.78 0.04 -9.64
N ALA A 20 -18.55 -0.21 -10.08
CA ALA A 20 -17.84 0.66 -11.02
C ALA A 20 -18.52 0.75 -12.39
N TYR A 21 -19.25 -0.29 -12.80
CA TYR A 21 -20.01 -0.34 -14.05
C TYR A 21 -21.39 0.29 -13.90
N GLU A 22 -22.04 0.05 -12.75
CA GLU A 22 -23.39 0.55 -12.45
C GLU A 22 -23.40 2.07 -12.26
N GLU A 23 -22.32 2.62 -11.71
CA GLU A 23 -22.27 4.02 -11.27
C GLU A 23 -21.16 4.84 -11.95
N PRO A 24 -21.19 5.03 -13.29
CA PRO A 24 -20.13 5.72 -14.02
C PRO A 24 -19.99 7.21 -13.68
N HIS A 25 -21.05 7.81 -13.10
CA HIS A 25 -21.01 9.20 -12.65
C HIS A 25 -20.22 9.39 -11.35
N ASN A 26 -19.93 8.30 -10.62
CA ASN A 26 -19.16 8.32 -9.36
C ASN A 26 -17.67 8.00 -9.57
N HIS A 27 -17.21 7.85 -10.82
CA HIS A 27 -15.83 7.45 -11.12
C HIS A 27 -14.77 8.38 -10.51
N VAL A 28 -15.04 9.68 -10.37
CA VAL A 28 -14.10 10.63 -9.75
C VAL A 28 -13.91 10.31 -8.26
N ASP A 29 -15.01 10.14 -7.53
CA ASP A 29 -14.98 9.84 -6.09
C ASP A 29 -14.46 8.41 -5.82
N MET A 30 -14.88 7.45 -6.64
CA MET A 30 -14.35 6.09 -6.61
C MET A 30 -12.84 6.07 -6.88
N LEU A 31 -12.33 6.87 -7.81
CA LEU A 31 -10.90 6.95 -8.08
C LEU A 31 -10.13 7.47 -6.86
N ALA A 32 -10.64 8.51 -6.20
CA ALA A 32 -10.03 9.06 -4.99
C ALA A 32 -9.97 7.99 -3.87
N ALA A 33 -11.07 7.28 -3.65
CA ALA A 33 -11.15 6.19 -2.67
C ALA A 33 -10.22 5.02 -3.02
N ALA A 34 -10.17 4.60 -4.28
CA ALA A 34 -9.32 3.51 -4.75
C ALA A 34 -7.82 3.85 -4.61
N ARG A 35 -7.43 5.09 -4.91
CA ARG A 35 -6.05 5.57 -4.68
C ARG A 35 -5.68 5.53 -3.20
N LEU A 36 -6.60 5.91 -2.32
CA LEU A 36 -6.37 5.85 -0.87
C LEU A 36 -6.22 4.41 -0.38
N ALA A 37 -7.02 3.47 -0.89
CA ALA A 37 -6.91 2.05 -0.58
C ALA A 37 -5.53 1.50 -0.99
N ALA A 38 -5.10 1.75 -2.23
CA ALA A 38 -3.81 1.31 -2.73
C ALA A 38 -2.61 1.86 -1.92
N LEU A 39 -2.70 3.12 -1.45
CA LEU A 39 -1.68 3.69 -0.57
C LEU A 39 -1.61 3.00 0.80
N ARG A 40 -2.77 2.62 1.37
CA ARG A 40 -2.83 1.89 2.64
C ARG A 40 -2.25 0.50 2.51
N GLU A 41 -2.64 -0.25 1.48
CA GLU A 41 -2.07 -1.58 1.20
C GLU A 41 -0.56 -1.52 1.00
N ASN A 42 -0.05 -0.53 0.26
CA ASN A 42 1.39 -0.34 0.08
C ASN A 42 2.11 -0.07 1.40
N LYS A 43 1.50 0.74 2.29
CA LYS A 43 2.04 1.03 3.62
C LYS A 43 2.10 -0.25 4.47
N GLU A 44 1.02 -1.04 4.49
CA GLU A 44 0.97 -2.30 5.23
C GLU A 44 1.99 -3.32 4.71
N ALA A 45 2.08 -3.47 3.38
CA ALA A 45 3.08 -4.33 2.75
C ALA A 45 4.52 -3.92 3.10
N LYS A 46 4.81 -2.61 3.14
CA LYS A 46 6.12 -2.08 3.57
C LYS A 46 6.41 -2.37 5.04
N ILE A 47 5.43 -2.20 5.92
CA ILE A 47 5.58 -2.50 7.34
C ILE A 47 5.83 -4.00 7.54
N ALA A 48 5.04 -4.86 6.88
CA ALA A 48 5.22 -6.30 6.93
C ALA A 48 6.61 -6.72 6.44
N ALA A 49 7.07 -6.16 5.32
CA ALA A 49 8.42 -6.41 4.80
C ALA A 49 9.51 -5.94 5.79
N ALA A 50 9.35 -4.77 6.41
CA ALA A 50 10.28 -4.27 7.42
C ALA A 50 10.35 -5.18 8.66
N MET A 51 9.21 -5.68 9.14
CA MET A 51 9.18 -6.63 10.26
C MET A 51 9.95 -7.92 9.95
N VAL A 52 9.80 -8.46 8.73
CA VAL A 52 10.56 -9.64 8.28
C VAL A 52 12.07 -9.36 8.23
N VAL A 53 12.48 -8.15 7.85
CA VAL A 53 13.90 -7.76 7.85
C VAL A 53 14.44 -7.68 9.27
N LEU A 54 13.70 -7.04 10.19
CA LEU A 54 14.11 -6.89 11.59
C LEU A 54 14.25 -8.23 12.31
N ASP A 55 13.34 -9.19 12.06
CA ASP A 55 13.40 -10.55 12.62
C ASP A 55 14.64 -11.35 12.18
N ARG A 56 15.24 -10.96 11.04
CA ARG A 56 16.44 -11.62 10.49
C ARG A 56 17.75 -10.99 10.96
N VAL A 57 17.71 -9.85 11.65
CA VAL A 57 18.92 -9.25 12.22
C VAL A 57 19.27 -10.01 13.49
N PRO A 58 20.37 -10.79 13.53
CA PRO A 58 20.79 -11.42 14.78
C PRO A 58 21.09 -10.32 15.80
N ASP A 59 20.68 -10.53 17.05
CA ASP A 59 21.01 -9.65 18.17
C ASP A 59 22.51 -9.38 18.15
N VAL A 60 22.89 -8.12 17.97
CA VAL A 60 24.28 -7.70 18.13
C VAL A 60 24.59 -7.89 19.61
N PRO A 61 25.58 -8.71 19.98
CA PRO A 61 25.97 -8.80 21.38
C PRO A 61 26.32 -7.40 21.85
N SER A 62 25.69 -6.97 22.95
CA SER A 62 25.83 -5.62 23.52
C SER A 62 27.22 -5.35 24.11
N ASP A 63 28.25 -6.10 23.69
CA ASP A 63 29.49 -6.31 24.43
C ASP A 63 30.74 -6.20 23.54
N ALA A 64 30.84 -5.10 22.80
CA ALA A 64 32.06 -4.73 22.09
C ALA A 64 32.36 -3.25 22.32
N GLY A 65 32.88 -2.91 23.50
CA GLY A 65 33.58 -1.64 23.65
C GLY A 65 33.64 -0.98 25.02
N ASP A 66 33.42 -1.67 26.14
CA ASP A 66 33.68 -1.09 27.48
C ASP A 66 35.06 -1.48 28.04
N GLU A 67 36.07 -1.51 27.17
CA GLU A 67 37.48 -1.63 27.58
C GLU A 67 38.35 -0.60 26.83
N LEU A 68 38.07 0.69 27.05
CA LEU A 68 39.11 1.73 26.96
C LEU A 68 39.68 1.94 28.37
N LYS A 69 40.60 1.05 28.76
CA LYS A 69 41.53 1.28 29.89
C LYS A 69 42.76 2.06 29.43
#